data_AF-A0A840IUU5-F1
#
_entry.id   AF-A0A840IUU5-F1
#
_cell.length_a   1.000
_cell.length_b   1.000
_cell.length_c   1.000
_cell.angle_alpha   90.00
_cell.angle_beta   90.00
_cell.angle_gamma   90.00
#
_symmetry.space_group_name_H-M   'P 1'
#
loop_
_entity.id
_entity.type
_entity.pdbx_description
1 polymer ?
#
loop_
_entity_poly.entity_id
_entity_poly.type
_entity_poly.pdbx_seq_one_letter_code
_entity_poly.pdbx_strand_id
1 'polypeptide(L)'
;MRVVWALVAVLMLVGALPAAAVPAPAPETVCRVGDSRVGELSGLVSDGDRWYAINDGGTKVQVFVLDRTCRVRQVLSAPTDPYDVEDLARAADGTLWLSDTGDNRHQRGTVALLEMKPGSGSAVVHRLTYPDGAHDSEALLLDRSGTPYLVTKDVLGDAKVYRPTGALASPGPTPLEQVGTLRVHSTDTPGGPVGSFGSVLVTGGATSADGTVLALRTYTDVYLYPAPDGDVPAALRREPVRVALPNEKQGEAIAFEPDGTLLSAGEGTGQPVRAIRNATALVTSPTGPATADTTSSGTSSTTPDAAEAPAATEESGSGVPVLPAAGIAATLVLGAWLLLNRTRRRGSRRR
;
A
#
# COMPACT_ATOMS: atom_id res chain seq x y z
N MET A 1 22.67 -33.91 66.27
CA MET A 1 22.69 -34.17 64.82
C MET A 1 21.53 -33.41 64.19
N ARG A 2 21.81 -32.40 63.37
CA ARG A 2 20.80 -31.53 62.74
C ARG A 2 20.45 -32.10 61.37
N VAL A 3 19.19 -32.48 61.16
CA VAL A 3 18.68 -32.94 59.86
C VAL A 3 18.07 -31.74 59.15
N VAL A 4 18.65 -31.38 58.01
CA VAL A 4 18.18 -30.31 57.11
C VAL A 4 17.19 -30.93 56.13
N TRP A 5 15.97 -30.40 56.08
CA TRP A 5 14.98 -30.73 55.06
C TRP A 5 15.25 -29.87 53.81
N ALA A 6 15.54 -30.52 52.68
CA ALA A 6 15.64 -29.87 51.38
C ALA A 6 14.26 -29.83 50.73
N LEU A 7 13.79 -28.61 50.43
CA LEU A 7 12.50 -28.34 49.79
C LEU A 7 12.76 -28.23 48.27
N VAL A 8 12.25 -29.18 47.49
CA VAL A 8 12.35 -29.16 46.02
C VAL A 8 11.17 -28.36 45.47
N ALA A 9 11.46 -27.17 44.92
CA ALA A 9 10.49 -26.39 44.17
C ALA A 9 10.45 -26.88 42.72
N VAL A 10 9.30 -27.42 42.29
CA VAL A 10 9.04 -27.77 40.89
C VAL A 10 8.54 -26.51 40.17
N LEU A 11 9.38 -25.95 39.30
CA LEU A 11 9.02 -24.82 38.45
C LEU A 11 8.25 -25.36 37.22
N MET A 12 6.93 -25.24 37.21
CA MET A 12 6.10 -25.56 36.05
C MET A 12 6.28 -24.45 34.99
N LEU A 13 7.09 -24.73 33.97
CA LEU A 13 7.26 -23.85 32.82
C LEU A 13 6.08 -24.05 31.86
N VAL A 14 5.01 -23.25 32.03
CA VAL A 14 3.91 -23.19 31.06
C VAL A 14 4.40 -22.37 29.87
N GLY A 15 4.91 -23.05 28.84
CA GLY A 15 5.27 -22.42 27.56
C GLY A 15 4.01 -21.96 26.85
N ALA A 16 3.87 -20.64 26.64
CA ALA A 16 2.89 -20.11 25.70
C ALA A 16 3.25 -20.62 24.30
N LEU A 17 2.40 -21.46 23.72
CA LEU A 17 2.55 -21.84 22.31
C LEU A 17 2.37 -20.56 21.46
N PRO A 18 3.26 -20.28 20.50
CA PRO A 18 3.07 -19.15 19.61
C PRO A 18 1.75 -19.34 18.84
N ALA A 19 0.89 -18.34 18.88
CA ALA A 19 -0.30 -18.30 18.05
C ALA A 19 0.14 -18.45 16.58
N ALA A 20 -0.34 -19.49 15.90
CA ALA A 20 -0.05 -19.68 14.49
C ALA A 20 -0.61 -18.48 13.71
N ALA A 21 0.27 -17.76 13.00
CA ALA A 21 -0.16 -16.70 12.09
C ALA A 21 -1.06 -17.32 11.01
N VAL A 22 -2.30 -16.87 10.91
CA VAL A 22 -3.19 -17.26 9.82
C VAL A 22 -2.58 -16.72 8.53
N PRO A 23 -2.20 -17.55 7.55
CA PRO A 23 -1.65 -17.07 6.30
C PRO A 23 -2.70 -16.23 5.58
N ALA A 24 -2.32 -15.04 5.12
CA ALA A 24 -3.21 -14.20 4.33
C ALA A 24 -3.60 -14.93 3.01
N PRO A 25 -4.86 -14.80 2.55
CA PRO A 25 -5.28 -15.38 1.29
C PRO A 25 -4.44 -14.82 0.13
N ALA A 26 -4.05 -15.71 -0.78
CA ALA A 26 -3.25 -15.32 -1.93
C ALA A 26 -4.05 -14.43 -2.90
N PRO A 27 -3.42 -13.42 -3.53
CA PRO A 27 -4.09 -12.60 -4.55
C PRO A 27 -4.50 -13.42 -5.78
N GLU A 28 -5.78 -13.38 -6.15
CA GLU A 28 -6.35 -14.10 -7.28
C GLU A 28 -6.64 -13.17 -8.45
N THR A 29 -6.33 -13.57 -9.69
CA THR A 29 -6.66 -12.76 -10.87
C THR A 29 -8.17 -12.77 -11.12
N VAL A 30 -8.78 -11.59 -11.17
CA VAL A 30 -10.21 -11.40 -11.50
C VAL A 30 -10.41 -11.22 -13.00
N CYS A 31 -9.65 -10.30 -13.60
CA CYS A 31 -9.69 -9.99 -15.03
C CYS A 31 -8.40 -9.27 -15.45
N ARG A 32 -8.28 -8.87 -16.72
CA ARG A 32 -7.15 -8.13 -17.26
C ARG A 32 -7.60 -6.86 -17.96
N VAL A 33 -6.92 -5.74 -17.67
CA VAL A 33 -7.18 -4.45 -18.29
C VAL A 33 -6.51 -4.42 -19.66
N GLY A 34 -7.25 -4.85 -20.69
CA GLY A 34 -6.73 -4.95 -22.06
C GLY A 34 -6.79 -3.63 -22.85
N ASP A 35 -7.45 -2.60 -22.33
CA ASP A 35 -7.55 -1.30 -22.99
C ASP A 35 -6.25 -0.51 -22.81
N SER A 36 -5.53 -0.28 -23.91
CA SER A 36 -4.23 0.41 -23.87
C SER A 36 -4.32 1.87 -23.44
N ARG A 37 -5.53 2.45 -23.35
CA ARG A 37 -5.73 3.79 -22.79
C ARG A 37 -5.57 3.81 -21.27
N VAL A 38 -5.59 2.66 -20.60
CA VAL A 38 -5.38 2.50 -19.15
C VAL A 38 -4.04 1.80 -18.91
N GLY A 39 -3.01 2.24 -19.65
CA GLY A 39 -1.70 1.59 -19.67
C GLY A 39 -0.79 1.97 -18.50
N GLU A 40 -1.10 3.06 -17.81
CA GLU A 40 -0.31 3.64 -16.71
C GLU A 40 -1.17 3.62 -15.43
N LEU A 41 -1.98 2.56 -15.22
CA LEU A 41 -2.95 2.48 -14.12
C LEU A 41 -2.26 2.68 -12.76
N SER A 42 -2.51 3.83 -12.13
CA SER A 42 -1.84 4.24 -10.88
C SER A 42 -2.80 4.32 -9.67
N GLY A 43 -4.04 4.75 -9.90
CA GLY A 43 -5.10 4.81 -8.87
C GLY A 43 -6.35 3.99 -9.22
N LEU A 44 -7.01 3.42 -8.20
CA LEU A 44 -8.20 2.59 -8.35
C LEU A 44 -9.18 2.79 -7.19
N VAL A 45 -10.49 2.88 -7.48
CA VAL A 45 -11.56 2.81 -6.46
C VAL A 45 -12.76 2.01 -6.97
N SER A 46 -13.58 1.51 -6.04
CA SER A 46 -14.80 0.75 -6.33
C SER A 46 -16.04 1.42 -5.74
N ASP A 47 -17.18 1.31 -6.42
CA ASP A 47 -18.50 1.56 -5.85
C ASP A 47 -19.29 0.26 -5.60
N GLY A 48 -18.66 -0.90 -5.79
CA GLY A 48 -19.27 -2.23 -5.74
C GLY A 48 -19.75 -2.74 -7.10
N ASP A 49 -20.28 -1.85 -7.95
CA ASP A 49 -20.77 -2.21 -9.29
C ASP A 49 -19.70 -1.96 -10.37
N ARG A 50 -18.95 -0.87 -10.22
CA ARG A 50 -17.98 -0.34 -11.17
C ARG A 50 -16.65 -0.06 -10.48
N TRP A 51 -15.60 -0.10 -11.28
CA TRP A 51 -14.29 0.39 -10.89
C TRP A 51 -13.98 1.69 -11.61
N TYR A 52 -13.31 2.59 -10.91
CA TYR A 52 -12.83 3.85 -11.45
C TYR A 52 -11.32 3.78 -11.37
N ALA A 53 -10.65 3.99 -12.50
CA ALA A 53 -9.21 3.95 -12.60
C ALA A 53 -8.69 5.24 -13.23
N ILE A 54 -7.50 5.64 -12.81
CA ILE A 54 -6.73 6.73 -13.43
C ILE A 54 -5.41 6.18 -13.93
N ASN A 55 -4.80 6.90 -14.86
CA ASN A 55 -3.40 6.70 -15.19
C ASN A 55 -2.53 7.65 -14.37
N ASP A 56 -1.25 7.31 -14.24
CA ASP A 56 -0.18 8.23 -13.87
C ASP A 56 -0.14 9.42 -14.85
N GLY A 57 -0.23 10.63 -14.30
CA GLY A 57 -0.14 11.88 -15.06
C GLY A 57 -1.27 12.12 -16.08
N GLY A 58 -0.90 12.67 -17.23
CA GLY A 58 -1.81 13.03 -18.32
C GLY A 58 -1.78 14.52 -18.68
N THR A 59 -2.64 14.93 -19.62
CA THR A 59 -2.77 16.35 -20.05
C THR A 59 -4.17 16.91 -19.83
N LYS A 60 -4.99 16.15 -19.10
CA LYS A 60 -6.33 16.47 -18.63
C LYS A 60 -6.77 15.42 -17.63
N VAL A 61 -7.67 15.76 -16.72
CA VAL A 61 -8.30 14.79 -15.82
C VAL A 61 -9.11 13.78 -16.64
N GLN A 62 -8.77 12.50 -16.49
CA GLN A 62 -9.53 11.38 -17.05
C GLN A 62 -9.69 10.29 -16.00
N VAL A 63 -10.91 9.81 -15.82
CA VAL A 63 -11.19 8.61 -15.02
C VAL A 63 -11.87 7.59 -15.92
N PHE A 64 -11.28 6.42 -16.03
CA PHE A 64 -11.82 5.29 -16.76
C PHE A 64 -12.77 4.54 -15.85
N VAL A 65 -13.99 4.32 -16.32
CA VAL A 65 -14.99 3.52 -15.60
C VAL A 65 -14.99 2.13 -16.21
N LEU A 66 -14.54 1.15 -15.44
CA LEU A 66 -14.45 -0.25 -15.82
C LEU A 66 -15.62 -1.03 -15.23
N ASP A 67 -16.07 -2.04 -15.96
CA ASP A 67 -16.91 -3.08 -15.37
C ASP A 67 -16.06 -4.15 -14.65
N ARG A 68 -16.73 -5.10 -14.01
CA ARG A 68 -16.12 -6.24 -13.28
C ARG A 68 -15.34 -7.22 -14.17
N THR A 69 -15.33 -7.00 -15.49
CA THR A 69 -14.55 -7.76 -16.47
C THR A 69 -13.35 -6.97 -17.00
N CYS A 70 -12.99 -5.86 -16.34
CA CYS A 70 -11.90 -4.95 -16.71
C CYS A 70 -12.11 -4.23 -18.05
N ARG A 71 -13.36 -4.15 -18.54
CA ARG A 71 -13.67 -3.43 -19.79
C ARG A 71 -14.04 -1.99 -19.48
N VAL A 72 -13.39 -1.05 -20.15
CA VAL A 72 -13.75 0.37 -20.10
C VAL A 72 -15.14 0.57 -20.72
N ARG A 73 -16.08 1.07 -19.94
CA ARG A 73 -17.46 1.37 -20.35
C ARG A 73 -17.69 2.86 -20.58
N GLN A 74 -16.96 3.69 -19.85
CA GLN A 74 -17.06 5.14 -19.93
C GLN A 74 -15.72 5.76 -19.58
N VAL A 75 -15.49 6.98 -20.07
CA VAL A 75 -14.39 7.84 -19.63
C VAL A 75 -15.01 9.14 -19.13
N LEU A 76 -14.85 9.42 -17.84
CA LEU A 76 -15.16 10.71 -17.26
C LEU A 76 -14.00 11.66 -17.58
N SER A 77 -14.27 12.91 -17.89
CA SER A 77 -13.21 13.86 -18.23
C SER A 77 -13.56 15.28 -17.78
N ALA A 78 -12.52 16.02 -17.40
CA ALA A 78 -12.58 17.46 -17.18
C ALA A 78 -11.40 18.13 -17.92
N PRO A 79 -11.55 19.39 -18.37
CA PRO A 79 -10.50 20.09 -19.12
C PRO A 79 -9.29 20.48 -18.25
N THR A 80 -9.39 20.34 -16.93
CA THR A 80 -8.31 20.60 -15.97
C THR A 80 -7.07 19.77 -16.32
N ASP A 81 -5.94 20.42 -16.53
CA ASP A 81 -4.64 19.82 -16.87
C ASP A 81 -3.84 19.55 -15.58
N PRO A 82 -3.76 18.29 -15.10
CA PRO A 82 -2.96 17.94 -13.94
C PRO A 82 -1.46 17.88 -14.30
N TYR A 83 -0.59 17.90 -13.29
CA TYR A 83 0.84 17.74 -13.52
C TYR A 83 1.28 16.27 -13.46
N ASP A 84 1.01 15.58 -12.34
CA ASP A 84 1.29 14.16 -12.08
C ASP A 84 0.20 13.63 -11.15
N VAL A 85 -0.81 12.96 -11.69
CA VAL A 85 -1.83 12.31 -10.86
C VAL A 85 -1.33 10.93 -10.48
N GLU A 86 -1.31 10.62 -9.19
CA GLU A 86 -0.75 9.36 -8.68
C GLU A 86 -1.82 8.39 -8.20
N ASP A 87 -2.78 8.85 -7.39
CA ASP A 87 -3.74 7.96 -6.73
C ASP A 87 -5.17 8.53 -6.79
N LEU A 88 -6.13 7.66 -6.45
CA LEU A 88 -7.56 7.94 -6.52
C LEU A 88 -8.24 7.48 -5.24
N ALA A 89 -9.03 8.37 -4.65
CA ALA A 89 -9.92 8.04 -3.56
C ALA A 89 -11.38 8.39 -3.89
N ARG A 90 -12.32 7.77 -3.18
CA ARG A 90 -13.76 7.99 -3.35
C ARG A 90 -14.37 8.35 -2.00
N ALA A 91 -15.01 9.51 -1.94
CA ALA A 91 -15.78 9.91 -0.77
C ALA A 91 -17.10 9.13 -0.68
N ALA A 92 -17.74 9.14 0.50
CA ALA A 92 -19.00 8.42 0.73
C ALA A 92 -20.14 8.85 -0.22
N ASP A 93 -20.16 10.13 -0.60
CA ASP A 93 -21.12 10.70 -1.55
C ASP A 93 -20.85 10.35 -3.02
N GLY A 94 -19.77 9.60 -3.30
CA GLY A 94 -19.35 9.19 -4.64
C GLY A 94 -18.47 10.20 -5.37
N THR A 95 -18.10 11.31 -4.73
CA THR A 95 -17.11 12.23 -5.27
C THR A 95 -15.74 11.53 -5.38
N LEU A 96 -15.09 11.70 -6.53
CA LEU A 96 -13.75 11.18 -6.80
C LEU A 96 -12.71 12.25 -6.47
N TRP A 97 -11.66 11.84 -5.78
CA TRP A 97 -10.52 12.69 -5.42
C TRP A 97 -9.26 12.13 -6.06
N LEU A 98 -8.67 12.89 -6.97
CA LEU A 98 -7.43 12.50 -7.64
C LEU A 98 -6.26 13.25 -6.99
N SER A 99 -5.16 12.56 -6.71
CA SER A 99 -3.97 13.17 -6.12
C SER A 99 -2.98 13.61 -7.19
N ASP A 100 -3.08 14.86 -7.63
CA ASP A 100 -2.04 15.50 -8.47
C ASP A 100 -0.85 15.91 -7.59
N THR A 101 -0.13 14.90 -7.11
CA THR A 101 0.84 14.98 -6.02
C THR A 101 2.21 14.40 -6.33
N GLY A 102 2.40 13.82 -7.52
CA GLY A 102 3.69 13.32 -7.95
C GLY A 102 4.73 14.42 -8.13
N ASP A 103 5.94 14.16 -7.67
CA ASP A 103 7.07 15.09 -7.77
C ASP A 103 8.41 14.38 -7.57
N ASN A 104 8.76 13.41 -8.43
CA ASN A 104 10.02 12.65 -8.25
C ASN A 104 11.29 13.53 -8.27
N ARG A 105 11.19 14.81 -8.67
CA ARG A 105 12.27 15.80 -8.66
C ARG A 105 12.23 16.77 -7.48
N HIS A 106 11.24 16.66 -6.59
CA HIS A 106 11.07 17.47 -5.38
C HIS A 106 11.23 18.98 -5.67
N GLN A 107 10.52 19.47 -6.69
CA GLN A 107 10.64 20.83 -7.20
C GLN A 107 9.29 21.57 -7.28
N ARG A 108 8.17 20.89 -7.01
CA ARG A 108 6.83 21.49 -7.02
C ARG A 108 6.59 22.25 -5.73
N GLY A 109 6.51 23.58 -5.82
CA GLY A 109 6.13 24.43 -4.69
C GLY A 109 4.69 24.23 -4.20
N THR A 110 3.83 23.61 -5.02
CA THR A 110 2.47 23.18 -4.63
C THR A 110 2.12 21.87 -5.33
N VAL A 111 1.36 21.03 -4.64
CA VAL A 111 0.64 19.88 -5.21
C VAL A 111 -0.86 20.19 -5.25
N ALA A 112 -1.68 19.29 -5.79
CA ALA A 112 -3.12 19.48 -5.82
C ALA A 112 -3.91 18.20 -5.53
N LEU A 113 -5.09 18.39 -4.94
CA LEU A 113 -6.18 17.42 -4.99
C LEU A 113 -7.22 17.91 -6.00
N LEU A 114 -7.73 17.01 -6.82
CA LEU A 114 -8.73 17.31 -7.84
C LEU A 114 -10.04 16.62 -7.47
N GLU A 115 -11.05 17.41 -7.12
CA GLU A 115 -12.38 16.93 -6.78
C GLU A 115 -13.22 16.81 -8.06
N MET A 116 -13.69 15.62 -8.39
CA MET A 116 -14.54 15.36 -9.55
C MET A 116 -15.78 14.56 -9.15
N LYS A 117 -16.95 15.20 -9.27
CA LYS A 117 -18.23 14.51 -9.18
C LYS A 117 -18.52 13.77 -10.50
N PRO A 118 -18.80 12.46 -10.49
CA PRO A 118 -19.12 11.74 -11.71
C PRO A 118 -20.25 12.43 -12.50
N GLY A 119 -20.02 12.67 -13.79
CA GLY A 119 -20.97 13.35 -14.67
C GLY A 119 -20.94 14.88 -14.65
N SER A 120 -20.12 15.52 -13.83
CA SER A 120 -20.00 16.99 -13.79
C SER A 120 -19.38 17.59 -15.06
N GLY A 121 -18.47 16.85 -15.71
CA GLY A 121 -17.62 17.37 -16.79
C GLY A 121 -16.56 18.39 -16.33
N SER A 122 -16.37 18.54 -15.01
CA SER A 122 -15.44 19.50 -14.40
C SER A 122 -14.75 18.92 -13.16
N ALA A 123 -13.52 19.35 -12.90
CA ALA A 123 -12.80 19.04 -11.67
C ALA A 123 -12.44 20.35 -10.94
N VAL A 124 -12.72 20.41 -9.64
CA VAL A 124 -12.33 21.51 -8.77
C VAL A 124 -10.91 21.26 -8.28
N VAL A 125 -10.06 22.28 -8.38
CA VAL A 125 -8.65 22.19 -7.98
C VAL A 125 -8.50 22.70 -6.55
N HIS A 126 -7.80 21.95 -5.71
CA HIS A 126 -7.39 22.33 -4.37
C HIS A 126 -5.87 22.22 -4.24
N ARG A 127 -5.16 23.35 -4.28
CA ARG A 127 -3.71 23.40 -4.14
C ARG A 127 -3.32 23.21 -2.68
N LEU A 128 -2.18 22.58 -2.47
CA LEU A 128 -1.64 22.25 -1.15
C LEU A 128 -0.15 22.60 -1.09
N THR A 129 0.34 22.97 0.09
CA THR A 129 1.76 23.21 0.36
C THR A 129 2.22 22.38 1.54
N TYR A 130 3.28 21.60 1.35
CA TYR A 130 3.96 20.91 2.45
C TYR A 130 4.71 21.92 3.34
N PRO A 131 4.80 21.65 4.66
CA PRO A 131 5.45 22.56 5.61
C PRO A 131 6.99 22.51 5.54
N ASP A 132 7.56 21.44 4.98
CA ASP A 132 8.99 21.11 5.06
C ASP A 132 9.66 20.92 3.68
N GLY A 133 9.07 21.48 2.62
CA GLY A 133 9.58 21.42 1.26
C GLY A 133 8.79 20.46 0.35
N ALA A 134 9.19 20.37 -0.91
CA ALA A 134 8.48 19.55 -1.90
C ALA A 134 8.68 18.06 -1.63
N HIS A 135 7.60 17.28 -1.78
CA HIS A 135 7.59 15.83 -1.63
C HIS A 135 6.82 15.17 -2.76
N ASP A 136 7.30 13.99 -3.14
CA ASP A 136 6.62 13.03 -4.01
C ASP A 136 5.63 12.22 -3.18
N SER A 137 4.32 12.39 -3.41
CA SER A 137 3.28 11.60 -2.71
C SER A 137 2.45 10.81 -3.69
N GLU A 138 2.40 9.51 -3.45
CA GLU A 138 1.79 8.54 -4.36
C GLU A 138 0.63 7.76 -3.73
N ALA A 139 0.22 8.10 -2.52
CA ALA A 139 -0.94 7.49 -1.89
C ALA A 139 -1.88 8.52 -1.28
N LEU A 140 -3.18 8.31 -1.51
CA LEU A 140 -4.27 9.13 -0.99
C LEU A 140 -5.23 8.28 -0.16
N LEU A 141 -5.38 8.64 1.10
CA LEU A 141 -6.41 8.08 1.98
C LEU A 141 -7.46 9.16 2.27
N LEU A 142 -8.72 8.74 2.40
CA LEU A 142 -9.78 9.57 2.99
C LEU A 142 -10.21 8.94 4.31
N ASP A 143 -10.34 9.73 5.36
CA ASP A 143 -11.00 9.28 6.58
C ASP A 143 -12.54 9.27 6.42
N ARG A 144 -13.28 8.84 7.45
CA ARG A 144 -14.76 8.79 7.43
C ARG A 144 -15.42 10.16 7.24
N SER A 145 -14.72 11.25 7.57
CA SER A 145 -15.19 12.62 7.38
C SER A 145 -14.89 13.16 5.98
N GLY A 146 -14.11 12.42 5.19
CA GLY A 146 -13.62 12.85 3.88
C GLY A 146 -12.36 13.71 3.97
N THR A 147 -11.68 13.77 5.12
CA THR A 147 -10.40 14.48 5.23
C THR A 147 -9.32 13.69 4.49
N PRO A 148 -8.57 14.32 3.58
CA PRO A 148 -7.52 13.64 2.83
C PRO A 148 -6.21 13.55 3.61
N TYR A 149 -5.54 12.41 3.45
CA TYR A 149 -4.20 12.15 3.95
C TYR A 149 -3.31 11.72 2.78
N LEU A 150 -2.17 12.40 2.63
CA LEU A 150 -1.16 12.12 1.62
C LEU A 150 -0.01 11.36 2.27
N VAL A 151 0.44 10.28 1.61
CA VAL A 151 1.60 9.50 2.04
C VAL A 151 2.69 9.58 0.98
N THR A 152 3.90 9.92 1.41
CA THR A 152 5.04 10.13 0.50
C THR A 152 5.69 8.83 0.05
N LYS A 153 6.32 8.87 -1.13
CA LYS A 153 7.20 7.83 -1.64
C LYS A 153 8.66 8.19 -1.40
N ASP A 154 9.11 7.95 -0.17
CA ASP A 154 10.49 8.28 0.21
C ASP A 154 11.45 7.12 -0.10
N VAL A 155 12.36 7.35 -1.06
CA VAL A 155 13.37 6.34 -1.44
C VAL A 155 14.48 6.16 -0.41
N LEU A 156 14.75 7.21 0.36
CA LEU A 156 15.90 7.28 1.29
C LEU A 156 15.48 7.43 2.75
N GLY A 157 14.21 7.16 3.07
CA GLY A 157 13.68 7.41 4.40
C GLY A 157 12.34 6.73 4.65
N ASP A 158 11.79 7.02 5.82
CA ASP A 158 10.45 6.62 6.17
C ASP A 158 9.44 7.50 5.42
N ALA A 159 8.36 6.91 4.94
CA ALA A 159 7.25 7.66 4.36
C ALA A 159 6.66 8.61 5.41
N LYS A 160 6.28 9.81 4.99
CA LYS A 160 5.66 10.83 5.82
C LYS A 160 4.17 10.90 5.49
N VAL A 161 3.39 11.23 6.51
CA VAL A 161 1.92 11.34 6.40
C VAL A 161 1.52 12.78 6.64
N TYR A 162 0.80 13.37 5.69
CA TYR A 162 0.35 14.75 5.73
C TYR A 162 -1.16 14.86 5.63
N ARG A 163 -1.73 15.90 6.23
CA ARG A 163 -3.13 16.29 6.02
C ARG A 163 -3.28 17.81 5.94
N PRO A 164 -4.38 18.33 5.36
CA PRO A 164 -4.70 19.75 5.41
C PRO A 164 -4.86 20.25 6.85
N THR A 165 -4.35 21.44 7.13
CA THR A 165 -4.50 22.14 8.42
C THR A 165 -5.92 22.68 8.67
N GLY A 166 -6.79 22.64 7.65
CA GLY A 166 -8.17 23.09 7.71
C GLY A 166 -8.92 22.78 6.42
N ALA A 167 -10.06 23.45 6.21
CA ALA A 167 -10.87 23.28 5.01
C ALA A 167 -10.05 23.58 3.73
N LEU A 168 -10.27 22.77 2.69
CA LEU A 168 -9.59 22.94 1.40
C LEU A 168 -10.07 24.21 0.71
N ALA A 169 -9.16 25.15 0.47
CA ALA A 169 -9.41 26.30 -0.37
C ALA A 169 -9.37 25.89 -1.86
N SER A 170 -10.15 26.58 -2.70
CA SER A 170 -10.07 26.44 -4.15
C SER A 170 -9.84 27.81 -4.80
N PRO A 171 -8.78 27.99 -5.62
CA PRO A 171 -7.81 26.97 -5.98
C PRO A 171 -6.75 26.69 -4.91
N GLY A 172 -6.71 27.39 -3.76
CA GLY A 172 -5.69 27.20 -2.71
C GLY A 172 -4.49 28.18 -2.81
N PRO A 173 -3.38 27.95 -2.07
CA PRO A 173 -3.07 26.71 -1.33
C PRO A 173 -3.66 26.64 0.09
N THR A 174 -4.03 25.44 0.51
CA THR A 174 -4.21 25.09 1.93
C THR A 174 -2.91 24.48 2.47
N PRO A 175 -2.34 24.98 3.58
CA PRO A 175 -1.16 24.37 4.18
C PRO A 175 -1.44 22.96 4.69
N LEU A 176 -0.48 22.06 4.49
CA LEU A 176 -0.44 20.73 5.10
C LEU A 176 0.33 20.77 6.42
N GLU A 177 0.02 19.83 7.30
CA GLU A 177 0.83 19.48 8.46
C GLU A 177 1.25 18.02 8.40
N GLN A 178 2.45 17.71 8.86
CA GLN A 178 2.89 16.32 9.02
C GLN A 178 2.28 15.75 10.31
N VAL A 179 1.56 14.64 10.19
CA VAL A 179 0.83 13.99 11.29
C VAL A 179 1.38 12.61 11.64
N GLY A 180 2.34 12.13 10.87
CA GLY A 180 2.97 10.84 11.12
C GLY A 180 4.18 10.57 10.23
N THR A 181 4.84 9.48 10.57
CA THR A 181 5.92 8.85 9.82
C THR A 181 5.64 7.35 9.83
N LEU A 182 5.83 6.70 8.69
CA LEU A 182 5.61 5.29 8.46
C LEU A 182 6.91 4.66 7.99
N ARG A 183 7.46 3.75 8.79
CA ARG A 183 8.60 2.95 8.39
C ARG A 183 8.13 1.64 7.77
N VAL A 184 8.41 1.46 6.48
CA VAL A 184 8.20 0.20 5.78
C VAL A 184 9.51 -0.59 5.77
N HIS A 185 9.46 -1.82 6.27
CA HIS A 185 10.62 -2.71 6.28
C HIS A 185 10.78 -3.45 4.96
N SER A 186 12.02 -3.58 4.50
CA SER A 186 12.36 -4.36 3.30
C SER A 186 11.86 -5.80 3.42
N THR A 187 11.42 -6.37 2.30
CA THR A 187 10.98 -7.76 2.19
C THR A 187 11.75 -8.46 1.07
N ASP A 188 11.66 -9.79 1.02
CA ASP A 188 12.18 -10.58 -0.11
C ASP A 188 11.11 -10.79 -1.21
N THR A 189 9.97 -10.08 -1.13
CA THR A 189 8.90 -10.19 -2.13
C THR A 189 9.41 -9.63 -3.46
N PRO A 190 9.46 -10.42 -4.54
CA PRO A 190 10.01 -9.95 -5.80
C PRO A 190 9.03 -9.03 -6.54
N GLY A 191 9.56 -8.07 -7.29
CA GLY A 191 8.78 -7.20 -8.16
C GLY A 191 9.26 -5.77 -8.14
N GLY A 192 8.51 -4.90 -8.80
CA GLY A 192 8.77 -3.48 -8.88
C GLY A 192 9.91 -3.10 -9.84
N PRO A 193 9.93 -1.83 -10.30
CA PRO A 193 10.89 -1.36 -11.30
C PRO A 193 12.28 -1.06 -10.72
N VAL A 194 12.43 -1.05 -9.39
CA VAL A 194 13.60 -0.54 -8.66
C VAL A 194 14.34 -1.60 -7.83
N GLY A 195 14.15 -2.88 -8.14
CA GLY A 195 14.82 -3.98 -7.47
C GLY A 195 14.46 -4.05 -5.97
N SER A 196 15.45 -4.21 -5.10
CA SER A 196 15.24 -4.38 -3.65
C SER A 196 14.57 -3.20 -2.95
N PHE A 197 14.55 -2.01 -3.57
CA PHE A 197 13.81 -0.86 -3.02
C PHE A 197 12.30 -0.98 -3.25
N GLY A 198 11.85 -1.87 -4.14
CA GLY A 198 10.43 -2.02 -4.49
C GLY A 198 9.55 -2.26 -3.26
N SER A 199 10.03 -3.03 -2.30
CA SER A 199 9.26 -3.42 -1.11
C SER A 199 9.02 -2.30 -0.10
N VAL A 200 9.73 -1.17 -0.18
CA VAL A 200 9.65 -0.09 0.82
C VAL A 200 8.96 1.18 0.31
N LEU A 201 8.81 1.34 -1.01
CA LEU A 201 8.25 2.54 -1.61
C LEU A 201 6.74 2.45 -1.66
N VAL A 202 6.04 3.38 -0.99
CA VAL A 202 4.58 3.49 -1.06
C VAL A 202 4.16 4.00 -2.43
N THR A 203 3.16 3.35 -3.03
CA THR A 203 2.67 3.62 -4.40
C THR A 203 1.15 3.77 -4.48
N GLY A 204 0.42 3.53 -3.39
CA GLY A 204 -1.03 3.64 -3.39
C GLY A 204 -1.65 3.42 -2.01
N GLY A 205 -2.83 4.00 -1.80
CA GLY A 205 -3.58 3.91 -0.56
C GLY A 205 -5.06 3.62 -0.79
N ALA A 206 -5.69 2.94 0.17
CA ALA A 206 -7.15 2.77 0.17
C ALA A 206 -7.71 2.74 1.60
N THR A 207 -8.90 3.31 1.78
CA THR A 207 -9.70 3.19 3.00
C THR A 207 -10.89 2.28 2.74
N SER A 208 -11.19 1.35 3.65
CA SER A 208 -12.38 0.48 3.55
C SER A 208 -13.67 1.30 3.57
N ALA A 209 -14.76 0.74 3.02
CA ALA A 209 -16.03 1.47 2.88
C ALA A 209 -16.61 1.99 4.21
N ASP A 210 -16.35 1.29 5.31
CA ASP A 210 -16.75 1.68 6.68
C ASP A 210 -15.66 2.51 7.40
N GLY A 211 -14.51 2.73 6.77
CA GLY A 211 -13.35 3.41 7.33
C GLY A 211 -12.77 2.73 8.56
N THR A 212 -12.89 1.39 8.68
CA THR A 212 -12.31 0.62 9.79
C THR A 212 -10.98 -0.05 9.45
N VAL A 213 -10.57 -0.04 8.18
CA VAL A 213 -9.30 -0.60 7.71
C VAL A 213 -8.67 0.36 6.71
N LEU A 214 -7.37 0.59 6.86
CA LEU A 214 -6.55 1.27 5.86
C LEU A 214 -5.66 0.25 5.18
N ALA A 215 -5.41 0.45 3.90
CA ALA A 215 -4.42 -0.31 3.15
C ALA A 215 -3.41 0.68 2.57
N LEU A 216 -2.13 0.37 2.75
CA LEU A 216 -1.06 0.99 1.98
C LEU A 216 -0.36 -0.08 1.17
N ARG A 217 0.02 0.30 -0.03
CA ARG A 217 0.71 -0.56 -0.95
C ARG A 217 2.12 -0.06 -1.19
N THR A 218 3.06 -1.00 -1.30
CA THR A 218 4.32 -0.81 -2.00
C THR A 218 4.32 -1.54 -3.35
N TYR A 219 5.40 -1.42 -4.13
CA TYR A 219 5.47 -2.13 -5.40
C TYR A 219 5.20 -3.65 -5.28
N THR A 220 5.54 -4.25 -4.14
CA THR A 220 5.53 -5.71 -3.96
C THR A 220 4.61 -6.21 -2.86
N ASP A 221 4.18 -5.36 -1.92
CA ASP A 221 3.43 -5.79 -0.74
C ASP A 221 2.24 -4.86 -0.46
N VAL A 222 1.23 -5.38 0.23
CA VAL A 222 0.15 -4.61 0.84
C VAL A 222 0.24 -4.73 2.35
N TYR A 223 -0.01 -3.62 3.04
CA TYR A 223 -0.08 -3.52 4.49
C TYR A 223 -1.47 -3.07 4.90
N LEU A 224 -2.18 -3.93 5.63
CA LEU A 224 -3.52 -3.68 6.15
C LEU A 224 -3.41 -3.21 7.60
N TYR A 225 -3.94 -2.03 7.91
CA TYR A 225 -3.91 -1.43 9.24
C TYR A 225 -5.32 -1.39 9.84
N PRO A 226 -5.51 -1.91 11.07
CA PRO A 226 -6.78 -1.74 11.78
C PRO A 226 -6.99 -0.27 12.18
N ALA A 227 -8.15 0.28 11.84
CA ALA A 227 -8.59 1.64 12.15
C ALA A 227 -10.00 1.64 12.78
N PRO A 228 -10.27 0.92 13.90
CA PRO A 228 -11.61 0.80 14.48
C PRO A 228 -12.26 2.16 14.80
N ASP A 229 -11.43 3.13 15.21
CA ASP A 229 -11.76 4.52 15.49
C ASP A 229 -11.80 5.43 14.26
N GLY A 230 -11.31 4.97 13.11
CA GLY A 230 -11.18 5.78 11.89
C GLY A 230 -10.05 6.81 11.95
N ASP A 231 -9.20 6.79 12.98
CA ASP A 231 -8.07 7.71 13.14
C ASP A 231 -6.89 7.21 12.29
N VAL A 232 -6.61 7.93 11.19
CA VAL A 232 -5.57 7.57 10.23
C VAL A 232 -4.17 7.59 10.84
N PRO A 233 -3.69 8.67 11.50
CA PRO A 233 -2.40 8.66 12.18
C PRO A 233 -2.24 7.56 13.22
N ALA A 234 -3.29 7.25 14.00
CA ALA A 234 -3.24 6.18 14.98
C ALA A 234 -3.18 4.80 14.33
N ALA A 235 -3.97 4.56 13.28
CA ALA A 235 -3.96 3.30 12.55
C ALA A 235 -2.60 2.98 11.93
N LEU A 236 -1.94 3.96 11.31
CA LEU A 236 -0.62 3.78 10.69
C LEU A 236 0.53 3.53 11.68
N ARG A 237 0.27 3.67 12.99
CA ARG A 237 1.21 3.27 14.07
C ARG A 237 0.92 1.88 14.63
N ARG A 238 -0.18 1.24 14.26
CA ARG A 238 -0.52 -0.12 14.68
C ARG A 238 0.24 -1.12 13.80
N GLU A 239 0.44 -2.32 14.33
CA GLU A 239 1.05 -3.41 13.57
C GLU A 239 0.13 -3.81 12.40
N PRO A 240 0.61 -3.76 11.14
CA PRO A 240 -0.19 -4.16 10.00
C PRO A 240 -0.18 -5.68 9.79
N VAL A 241 -1.19 -6.18 9.07
CA VAL A 241 -1.08 -7.47 8.39
C VAL A 241 -0.49 -7.23 7.00
N ARG A 242 0.66 -7.86 6.73
CA ARG A 242 1.31 -7.83 5.42
C ARG A 242 0.77 -8.93 4.51
N VAL A 243 0.47 -8.60 3.26
CA VAL A 243 0.14 -9.53 2.18
C VAL A 243 1.12 -9.31 1.04
N ALA A 244 1.89 -10.34 0.69
CA ALA A 244 2.78 -10.31 -0.46
C ALA A 244 1.96 -10.34 -1.76
N LEU A 245 2.27 -9.45 -2.70
CA LEU A 245 1.68 -9.46 -4.03
C LEU A 245 2.52 -10.35 -4.98
N PRO A 246 1.95 -10.79 -6.11
CA PRO A 246 2.72 -11.50 -7.13
C PRO A 246 3.84 -10.61 -7.70
N ASN A 247 4.82 -11.25 -8.37
CA ASN A 247 5.98 -10.59 -8.99
C ASN A 247 5.57 -9.68 -10.18
N GLU A 248 4.96 -8.55 -9.85
CA GLU A 248 4.50 -7.52 -10.76
C GLU A 248 5.67 -6.64 -11.15
N LYS A 249 5.74 -6.24 -12.43
CA LYS A 249 6.81 -5.37 -12.91
C LYS A 249 6.72 -3.96 -12.32
N GLN A 250 5.49 -3.45 -12.21
CA GLN A 250 5.20 -2.13 -11.73
C GLN A 250 3.78 -2.12 -11.19
N GLY A 251 3.71 -2.06 -9.88
CA GLY A 251 2.50 -2.26 -9.14
C GLY A 251 2.18 -1.00 -8.34
N GLU A 252 1.06 -0.35 -8.64
CA GLU A 252 0.74 0.98 -8.11
C GLU A 252 -0.56 0.96 -7.29
N ALA A 253 -1.69 0.57 -7.92
CA ALA A 253 -3.03 0.82 -7.37
C ALA A 253 -3.58 -0.26 -6.43
N ILE A 254 -4.40 0.16 -5.45
CA ILE A 254 -5.24 -0.70 -4.61
C ILE A 254 -6.62 -0.06 -4.37
N ALA A 255 -7.64 -0.88 -4.12
CA ALA A 255 -9.00 -0.42 -3.79
C ALA A 255 -9.71 -1.40 -2.86
N PHE A 256 -10.57 -0.91 -1.97
CA PHE A 256 -11.51 -1.78 -1.26
C PHE A 256 -12.83 -1.91 -2.02
N GLU A 257 -13.35 -3.13 -2.01
CA GLU A 257 -14.73 -3.44 -2.31
C GLU A 257 -15.61 -3.25 -1.07
N PRO A 258 -16.93 -2.98 -1.23
CA PRO A 258 -17.85 -2.89 -0.09
C PRO A 258 -17.91 -4.14 0.79
N ASP A 259 -17.61 -5.32 0.23
CA ASP A 259 -17.59 -6.59 0.95
C ASP A 259 -16.30 -6.85 1.75
N GLY A 260 -15.34 -5.92 1.71
CA GLY A 260 -14.05 -6.05 2.38
C GLY A 260 -12.97 -6.79 1.59
N THR A 261 -13.25 -7.19 0.34
CA THR A 261 -12.21 -7.61 -0.62
C THR A 261 -11.29 -6.44 -0.94
N LEU A 262 -9.98 -6.67 -0.97
CA LEU A 262 -9.03 -5.70 -1.51
C LEU A 262 -8.69 -6.06 -2.96
N LEU A 263 -8.74 -5.07 -3.84
CA LEU A 263 -8.25 -5.16 -5.22
C LEU A 263 -6.85 -4.58 -5.32
N SER A 264 -6.05 -5.13 -6.23
CA SER A 264 -4.74 -4.60 -6.62
C SER A 264 -4.58 -4.63 -8.13
N ALA A 265 -3.97 -3.59 -8.69
CA ALA A 265 -3.70 -3.45 -10.11
C ALA A 265 -2.38 -2.68 -10.34
N GLY A 266 -1.85 -2.68 -11.55
CA GLY A 266 -0.61 -1.98 -11.83
C GLY A 266 -0.43 -1.66 -13.30
N GLU A 267 0.71 -1.09 -13.63
CA GLU A 267 0.98 -0.54 -14.94
C GLU A 267 1.29 -1.58 -16.02
N GLY A 268 0.86 -1.24 -17.22
CA GLY A 268 1.05 -1.99 -18.45
C GLY A 268 -0.27 -2.47 -19.03
N THR A 269 -0.34 -2.46 -20.36
CA THR A 269 -1.49 -3.03 -21.06
C THR A 269 -1.59 -4.54 -20.82
N GLY A 270 -2.77 -5.02 -20.45
CA GLY A 270 -3.05 -6.44 -20.18
C GLY A 270 -2.65 -6.89 -18.77
N GLN A 271 -2.25 -5.98 -17.88
CA GLN A 271 -2.04 -6.33 -16.48
C GLN A 271 -3.36 -6.77 -15.84
N PRO A 272 -3.29 -7.73 -14.89
CA PRO A 272 -4.47 -8.20 -14.21
C PRO A 272 -4.89 -7.26 -13.09
N VAL A 273 -6.20 -7.20 -12.84
CA VAL A 273 -6.74 -6.81 -11.54
C VAL A 273 -6.81 -8.07 -10.69
N ARG A 274 -6.26 -8.02 -9.48
CA ARG A 274 -6.23 -9.11 -8.52
C ARG A 274 -7.10 -8.81 -7.31
N ALA A 275 -7.65 -9.84 -6.68
CA ALA A 275 -8.46 -9.75 -5.48
C ALA A 275 -7.83 -10.54 -4.33
N ILE A 276 -7.79 -9.92 -3.16
CA ILE A 276 -7.50 -10.54 -1.87
C ILE A 276 -8.84 -10.57 -1.12
N ARG A 277 -9.51 -11.72 -1.16
CA ARG A 277 -10.84 -11.90 -0.55
C ARG A 277 -10.77 -11.79 0.96
N ASN A 278 -11.81 -11.23 1.58
CA ASN A 278 -11.91 -11.04 3.03
C ASN A 278 -10.71 -10.29 3.65
N ALA A 279 -10.10 -9.36 2.91
CA ALA A 279 -8.90 -8.65 3.36
C ALA A 279 -9.14 -7.89 4.69
N THR A 280 -10.28 -7.23 4.84
CA THR A 280 -10.59 -6.50 6.09
C THR A 280 -10.72 -7.42 7.31
N ALA A 281 -11.16 -8.67 7.13
CA ALA A 281 -11.29 -9.65 8.21
C ALA A 281 -9.94 -10.05 8.84
N LEU A 282 -8.84 -9.89 8.09
CA LEU A 282 -7.49 -10.19 8.55
C LEU A 282 -7.04 -9.31 9.73
N VAL A 283 -7.61 -8.11 9.86
CA VAL A 283 -7.23 -7.13 10.90
C VAL A 283 -8.39 -6.74 11.84
N THR A 284 -9.60 -7.23 11.58
CA THR A 284 -10.81 -6.90 12.36
C THR A 284 -11.31 -8.05 13.24
N SER A 285 -10.66 -9.22 13.21
CA SER A 285 -11.06 -10.35 14.04
C SER A 285 -11.00 -10.00 15.54
N PRO A 286 -12.08 -10.23 16.31
CA PRO A 286 -12.11 -9.85 17.71
C PRO A 286 -11.19 -10.77 18.51
N THR A 287 -10.13 -10.22 19.10
CA THR A 287 -9.48 -10.85 20.24
C THR A 287 -10.42 -10.73 21.44
N GLY A 288 -11.43 -11.61 21.50
CA GLY A 288 -12.21 -11.82 22.72
C GLY A 288 -11.37 -12.57 23.76
N PRO A 289 -11.47 -12.24 25.06
CA PRO A 289 -10.77 -13.00 26.09
C PRO A 289 -11.31 -14.43 26.10
N ALA A 290 -10.43 -15.41 25.88
CA ALA A 290 -10.75 -16.82 26.00
C ALA A 290 -11.23 -17.10 27.43
N THR A 291 -12.54 -17.25 27.61
CA THR A 291 -13.11 -17.75 28.86
C THR A 291 -12.93 -19.27 28.79
N ALA A 292 -11.88 -19.76 29.45
CA ALA A 292 -11.60 -21.18 29.53
C ALA A 292 -12.61 -21.83 30.49
N ASP A 293 -13.70 -22.35 29.94
CA ASP A 293 -14.55 -23.28 30.67
C ASP A 293 -13.79 -24.59 30.88
N THR A 294 -13.59 -24.88 32.16
CA THR A 294 -12.93 -26.07 32.69
C THR A 294 -13.86 -27.26 32.55
N THR A 295 -13.43 -28.30 31.83
CA THR A 295 -13.83 -29.67 32.17
C THR A 295 -12.70 -30.66 31.86
N SER A 296 -12.06 -31.10 32.95
CA SER A 296 -11.06 -32.16 33.01
C SER A 296 -11.73 -33.54 32.84
N SER A 297 -11.05 -34.50 32.21
CA SER A 297 -10.70 -35.84 32.75
C SER A 297 -10.38 -36.83 31.62
N GLY A 298 -9.27 -37.59 31.74
CA GLY A 298 -9.09 -38.81 30.91
C GLY A 298 -7.65 -39.26 30.55
N THR A 299 -6.78 -39.40 31.54
CA THR A 299 -5.47 -40.10 31.64
C THR A 299 -5.19 -41.32 30.72
N SER A 300 -3.94 -41.46 30.23
CA SER A 300 -2.99 -42.61 30.44
C SER A 300 -1.82 -42.58 29.41
N SER A 301 -0.58 -42.19 29.78
CA SER A 301 0.63 -43.03 30.07
C SER A 301 0.97 -44.09 29.01
N THR A 302 2.18 -44.21 28.44
CA THR A 302 3.44 -44.64 29.10
C THR A 302 4.70 -44.36 28.23
N THR A 303 5.86 -44.49 28.88
CA THR A 303 7.21 -43.90 28.74
C THR A 303 8.19 -44.57 27.71
N PRO A 304 9.52 -44.26 27.66
CA PRO A 304 10.25 -43.98 26.41
C PRO A 304 11.37 -45.01 26.10
N ASP A 305 12.13 -44.81 25.02
CA ASP A 305 13.43 -45.45 24.89
C ASP A 305 14.48 -44.46 24.35
N ALA A 306 15.68 -44.57 24.91
CA ALA A 306 16.81 -43.68 24.74
C ALA A 306 18.07 -44.50 24.47
N ALA A 307 18.83 -44.13 23.43
CA ALA A 307 20.25 -44.42 23.19
C ALA A 307 20.54 -44.06 21.72
N GLU A 308 21.65 -43.52 21.27
CA GLU A 308 22.92 -43.07 21.86
C GLU A 308 23.67 -42.40 20.68
N ALA A 309 24.44 -41.33 20.93
CA ALA A 309 25.30 -40.69 19.94
C ALA A 309 26.64 -41.43 19.81
N PRO A 310 27.44 -41.17 18.77
CA PRO A 310 28.63 -40.37 19.06
C PRO A 310 29.05 -39.35 17.99
N ALA A 311 29.55 -38.23 18.52
CA ALA A 311 30.72 -37.41 18.16
C ALA A 311 31.14 -37.12 16.70
N ALA A 312 31.06 -35.82 16.40
CA ALA A 312 32.12 -34.91 15.92
C ALA A 312 32.76 -35.08 14.53
N THR A 313 32.61 -34.03 13.72
CA THR A 313 33.75 -33.42 13.00
C THR A 313 33.44 -31.95 12.70
N GLU A 314 34.35 -31.07 13.09
CA GLU A 314 34.38 -29.66 12.69
C GLU A 314 34.93 -29.54 11.26
N GLU A 315 34.34 -28.67 10.44
CA GLU A 315 35.09 -27.98 9.39
C GLU A 315 34.70 -26.50 9.36
N SER A 316 35.71 -25.67 9.61
CA SER A 316 35.69 -24.23 9.45
C SER A 316 35.86 -23.87 7.98
N GLY A 317 34.97 -23.05 7.43
CA GLY A 317 35.09 -22.46 6.10
C GLY A 317 34.85 -20.96 6.16
N SER A 318 35.95 -20.20 6.15
CA SER A 318 36.04 -18.75 6.23
C SER A 318 35.28 -18.03 5.12
N GLY A 319 34.46 -17.05 5.51
CA GLY A 319 33.89 -16.05 4.60
C GLY A 319 34.94 -15.05 4.09
N VAL A 320 34.75 -14.62 2.85
CA VAL A 320 35.42 -13.44 2.27
C VAL A 320 34.33 -12.40 2.01
N PRO A 321 34.44 -11.15 2.50
CA PRO A 321 33.44 -10.13 2.26
C PRO A 321 33.62 -9.54 0.85
N VAL A 322 32.58 -9.59 0.03
CA VAL A 322 32.50 -8.84 -1.23
C VAL A 322 31.94 -7.46 -0.93
N LEU A 323 32.78 -6.43 -1.10
CA LEU A 323 32.41 -5.01 -1.05
C LEU A 323 31.41 -4.68 -2.18
N PRO A 324 30.38 -3.85 -1.95
CA PRO A 324 29.52 -3.39 -3.03
C PRO A 324 30.21 -2.28 -3.81
N ALA A 325 30.62 -2.59 -5.04
CA ALA A 325 30.86 -1.61 -6.08
C ALA A 325 29.62 -1.55 -6.98
N ALA A 326 28.89 -0.43 -6.95
CA ALA A 326 28.19 0.13 -8.11
C ALA A 326 27.37 1.36 -7.72
N GLY A 327 28.01 2.53 -7.75
CA GLY A 327 27.39 3.66 -8.44
C GLY A 327 27.27 3.32 -9.93
N ILE A 328 26.31 3.95 -10.61
CA ILE A 328 25.83 3.70 -12.00
C ILE A 328 24.57 2.81 -12.05
N ALA A 329 23.50 3.25 -11.41
CA ALA A 329 22.12 2.87 -11.77
C ALA A 329 21.18 4.08 -11.95
N ALA A 330 21.65 5.31 -11.69
CA ALA A 330 20.86 6.53 -11.82
C ALA A 330 20.85 7.14 -13.24
N THR A 331 21.66 6.63 -14.18
CA THR A 331 21.81 7.23 -15.52
C THR A 331 21.00 6.53 -16.62
N LEU A 332 20.57 5.28 -16.43
CA LEU A 332 19.84 4.53 -17.46
C LEU A 332 18.32 4.80 -17.44
N VAL A 333 17.74 5.01 -16.26
CA VAL A 333 16.30 5.35 -16.12
C VAL A 333 16.03 6.79 -16.59
N LEU A 334 16.94 7.73 -16.30
CA LEU A 334 16.84 9.11 -16.78
C LEU A 334 16.98 9.22 -18.31
N GLY A 335 17.77 8.33 -18.92
CA GLY A 335 18.02 8.30 -20.37
C GLY A 335 16.81 7.85 -21.18
N ALA A 336 16.10 6.82 -20.72
CA ALA A 336 14.91 6.30 -21.40
C ALA A 336 13.75 7.31 -21.38
N TRP A 337 13.54 7.99 -20.25
CA TRP A 337 12.50 9.01 -20.10
C TRP A 337 12.78 10.29 -20.91
N LEU A 338 14.04 10.77 -20.93
CA LEU A 338 14.45 11.94 -21.72
C LEU A 338 14.38 11.70 -23.25
N LEU A 339 14.62 10.48 -23.72
CA LEU A 339 14.49 10.10 -25.14
C LEU A 339 13.02 10.05 -25.60
N LEU A 340 12.11 9.59 -24.75
CA LEU A 340 10.67 9.58 -25.02
C LEU A 340 10.07 11.01 -25.01
N ASN A 341 10.55 11.90 -24.14
CA ASN A 341 10.07 13.29 -24.09
C ASN A 341 10.62 14.18 -25.22
N ARG A 342 11.84 13.93 -25.71
CA ARG A 342 12.41 14.67 -26.86
C ARG A 342 11.73 14.36 -28.19
N THR A 343 11.22 13.14 -28.38
CA THR A 343 10.52 12.75 -29.62
C THR A 343 9.10 13.33 -29.66
N ARG A 344 8.43 13.49 -28.52
CA ARG A 344 7.13 14.18 -28.42
C ARG A 344 7.18 15.68 -28.79
N ARG A 345 8.23 16.41 -28.39
CA ARG A 345 8.38 17.86 -28.71
C ARG A 345 8.71 18.18 -30.18
N ARG A 346 9.23 17.23 -30.96
CA ARG A 346 9.52 17.45 -32.39
C ARG A 346 8.33 17.15 -33.30
N GLY A 347 7.36 16.36 -32.84
CA GLY A 347 6.13 16.06 -33.60
C GLY A 347 5.13 17.23 -33.69
N SER A 348 5.09 18.13 -32.69
CA SER A 348 4.11 19.23 -32.63
C SER A 348 4.51 20.51 -33.37
N ARG A 349 5.67 20.54 -34.05
CA ARG A 349 6.09 21.66 -34.92
C ARG A 349 5.86 21.40 -36.42
N ARG A 350 5.21 20.30 -36.78
CA ARG A 350 4.78 20.04 -38.16
C ARG A 350 3.37 19.47 -38.16
N ARG A 351 2.39 20.36 -38.00
CA ARG A 351 1.07 20.35 -38.63
C ARG A 351 0.36 21.64 -38.28
#